data_AF-A0A6P0IYP1-F1
#
_entry.id   AF-A0A6P0IYP1-F1
#
_cell.length_a   1.000
_cell.length_b   1.000
_cell.length_c   1.000
_cell.angle_alpha   90.00
_cell.angle_beta   90.00
_cell.angle_gamma   90.00
#
_symmetry.space_group_name_H-M   'P 1'
#
loop_
_entity.id
_entity.type
_entity.pdbx_description
1 polymer ?
#
loop_
_entity_poly.entity_id
_entity_poly.type
_entity_poly.pdbx_seq_one_letter_code
_entity_poly.pdbx_strand_id
1 'polypeptide(L)'
;SILALTIIVSLTIFSLPASAFVQADLEKFLETGNCSGCNLSEEFFFGDDFSGADLSNANLSNATFYNVDLNGANLSNATLTNANLERSELNNANLSEAQGENAIFKKAILVEANLSAADFSKANMQNANLADATLKGTKLCDAFLFEATMPDGTTYLDGVTNLCKYNVDLTCGEASVEVSQFDPFSCVETPIIEGFNDLPLGITPTGWSNSDDQCIDLNPPIPYQQILNEIAESGFYGTQNAPKFPEKEDLKKELELRGLTISEPWVGTYFTEGKQEESIAELDKQIAFMDGFDSNVIVVAELGNAVHLDLEKDPIKEEPVFTPDQNQALYDGLKQLADKAEKAKYTLVYHPHVGTGVATIDHIKNLMDNTADSQLKLLLDTGHVYYATYGHDSDLTPQKIQAQIEELTNTYKDRIKHFHLKNIRKDKLAESVDEGRSFLNSIRAGVFTVPGDAEGVINFNPILKTLADANYEGWLIVEAEQDPNTTMGYNPPKTPLDYANMAREYLCEQTGL
;
A
#
# COMPACT_ATOMS: atom_id res chain seq x y z
N SER A 1 -37.05 -28.24 35.47
CA SER A 1 -36.37 -29.04 34.43
C SER A 1 -35.25 -28.21 33.86
N ILE A 2 -34.04 -28.67 34.16
CA ILE A 2 -32.75 -28.08 33.82
C ILE A 2 -32.50 -28.37 32.34
N LEU A 3 -32.10 -27.36 31.56
CA LEU A 3 -31.29 -27.57 30.37
C LEU A 3 -30.08 -26.64 30.48
N ALA A 4 -28.95 -27.26 30.81
CA ALA A 4 -27.64 -26.64 30.88
C ALA A 4 -27.15 -26.37 29.45
N LEU A 5 -26.68 -25.14 29.19
CA LEU A 5 -25.82 -24.85 28.07
C LEU A 5 -24.41 -24.69 28.63
N THR A 6 -23.64 -25.77 28.53
CA THR A 6 -22.25 -25.84 28.96
C THR A 6 -21.38 -25.18 27.89
N ILE A 7 -20.87 -23.98 28.16
CA ILE A 7 -19.79 -23.40 27.37
C ILE A 7 -18.52 -24.15 27.75
N ILE A 8 -18.00 -24.95 26.83
CA ILE A 8 -16.73 -25.65 26.98
C ILE A 8 -15.63 -24.60 26.73
N VAL A 9 -15.04 -24.08 27.80
CA VAL A 9 -13.75 -23.40 27.73
C VAL A 9 -12.70 -24.47 27.47
N SER A 10 -12.21 -24.54 26.24
CA SER A 10 -11.10 -25.41 25.88
C SER A 10 -9.82 -24.91 26.56
N LEU A 11 -9.45 -25.54 27.68
CA LEU A 11 -8.11 -25.46 28.23
C LEU A 11 -7.11 -26.10 27.25
N THR A 12 -6.51 -25.28 26.39
CA THR A 12 -5.21 -25.60 25.79
C THR A 12 -4.18 -24.66 26.37
N ILE A 13 -3.35 -25.21 27.25
CA ILE A 13 -2.13 -24.58 27.76
C ILE A 13 -1.16 -24.47 26.56
N PHE A 14 -1.25 -23.37 25.84
CA PHE A 14 -0.16 -22.86 25.02
C PHE A 14 0.55 -21.77 25.83
N SER A 15 1.87 -21.81 25.83
CA SER A 15 2.73 -20.78 26.42
C SER A 15 2.32 -19.40 25.90
N LEU A 16 1.73 -18.57 26.78
CA LEU A 16 1.35 -17.22 26.40
C LEU A 16 2.60 -16.33 26.30
N PRO A 17 2.80 -15.62 25.17
CA PRO A 17 3.61 -14.41 25.17
C PRO A 17 2.91 -13.33 26.01
N ALA A 18 3.68 -12.33 26.46
CA ALA A 18 3.29 -11.31 27.44
C ALA A 18 1.88 -10.73 27.22
N SER A 19 0.92 -11.05 28.11
CA SER A 19 -0.45 -10.52 28.07
C SER A 19 -0.59 -9.25 28.91
N ALA A 20 -1.16 -8.18 28.35
CA ALA A 20 -1.36 -6.92 29.05
C ALA A 20 -2.75 -6.69 29.69
N PHE A 21 -3.55 -7.72 29.99
CA PHE A 21 -4.79 -7.62 30.81
C PHE A 21 -4.72 -8.41 32.12
N VAL A 22 -5.72 -8.25 32.99
CA VAL A 22 -5.85 -9.01 34.24
C VAL A 22 -6.99 -10.02 34.12
N GLN A 23 -6.65 -11.32 34.06
CA GLN A 23 -7.63 -12.42 33.93
C GLN A 23 -8.79 -12.35 34.95
N ALA A 24 -8.51 -11.95 36.19
CA ALA A 24 -9.54 -11.82 37.22
C ALA A 24 -10.53 -10.68 36.93
N ASP A 25 -10.08 -9.63 36.25
CA ASP A 25 -10.93 -8.53 35.82
C ASP A 25 -11.85 -8.98 34.66
N LEU A 26 -11.32 -9.76 33.71
CA LEU A 26 -12.12 -10.38 32.66
C LEU A 26 -13.21 -11.27 33.25
N GLU A 27 -12.85 -12.18 34.16
CA GLU A 27 -13.80 -13.09 34.81
C GLU A 27 -14.89 -12.31 35.55
N LYS A 28 -14.51 -11.29 36.32
CA LYS A 28 -15.45 -10.41 37.00
C LYS A 28 -16.38 -9.71 36.01
N PHE A 29 -15.84 -9.18 34.91
CA PHE A 29 -16.62 -8.49 33.89
C PHE A 29 -17.65 -9.43 33.25
N LEU A 30 -17.21 -10.60 32.80
CA LEU A 30 -18.08 -11.60 32.17
C LEU A 30 -19.16 -12.14 33.13
N GLU A 31 -18.88 -12.23 34.43
CA GLU A 31 -19.87 -12.69 35.41
C GLU A 31 -20.90 -11.63 35.79
N THR A 32 -20.50 -10.36 35.82
CA THR A 32 -21.28 -9.31 36.50
C THR A 32 -21.70 -8.15 35.62
N GLY A 33 -21.11 -7.99 34.44
CA GLY A 33 -21.24 -6.79 33.60
C GLY A 33 -20.65 -5.53 34.25
N ASN A 34 -19.95 -5.66 35.39
CA ASN A 34 -19.34 -4.53 36.10
C ASN A 34 -17.83 -4.70 36.21
N CYS A 35 -17.12 -3.80 35.55
CA CYS A 35 -15.67 -3.68 35.62
C CYS A 35 -15.18 -2.24 35.67
N SER A 36 -15.75 -1.43 36.59
CA SER A 36 -15.22 -0.08 36.82
C SER A 36 -13.77 -0.14 37.31
N GLY A 37 -12.86 0.57 36.63
CA GLY A 37 -11.42 0.60 36.92
C GLY A 37 -10.63 -0.65 36.55
N CYS A 38 -11.24 -1.62 35.89
CA CYS A 38 -10.58 -2.88 35.51
C CYS A 38 -9.54 -2.72 34.41
N ASN A 39 -8.65 -3.71 34.28
CA ASN A 39 -7.75 -3.84 33.14
C ASN A 39 -8.18 -4.97 32.19
N LEU A 40 -8.77 -4.58 31.06
CA LEU A 40 -9.21 -5.44 29.96
C LEU A 40 -8.48 -5.06 28.64
N SER A 41 -7.27 -4.46 28.70
CA SER A 41 -6.53 -4.11 27.48
C SER A 41 -6.12 -5.33 26.67
N GLU A 42 -6.15 -5.24 25.35
CA GLU A 42 -5.86 -6.36 24.42
C GLU A 42 -6.89 -7.51 24.46
N GLU A 43 -7.97 -7.39 25.23
CA GLU A 43 -9.04 -8.41 25.24
C GLU A 43 -9.79 -8.47 23.92
N PHE A 44 -10.35 -9.64 23.61
CA PHE A 44 -11.10 -9.88 22.38
C PHE A 44 -12.53 -10.30 22.67
N PHE A 45 -13.48 -9.43 22.33
CA PHE A 45 -14.92 -9.63 22.41
C PHE A 45 -15.53 -9.56 21.00
N PHE A 46 -16.42 -10.49 20.69
CA PHE A 46 -17.00 -10.64 19.36
C PHE A 46 -18.46 -11.05 19.46
N GLY A 47 -19.38 -10.15 19.10
CA GLY A 47 -20.80 -10.47 19.14
C GLY A 47 -21.42 -10.57 20.54
N ASP A 48 -20.66 -10.24 21.59
CA ASP A 48 -21.12 -10.34 22.98
C ASP A 48 -22.17 -9.27 23.33
N ASP A 49 -23.02 -9.56 24.31
CA ASP A 49 -23.99 -8.62 24.88
C ASP A 49 -23.47 -8.09 26.22
N PHE A 50 -23.03 -6.84 26.20
CA PHE A 50 -22.61 -6.05 27.35
C PHE A 50 -23.47 -4.79 27.50
N SER A 51 -24.73 -4.86 27.08
CA SER A 51 -25.69 -3.78 27.25
C SER A 51 -25.81 -3.37 28.73
N GLY A 52 -25.73 -2.08 29.00
CA GLY A 52 -25.77 -1.51 30.36
C GLY A 52 -24.55 -1.81 31.24
N ALA A 53 -23.46 -2.36 30.68
CA ALA A 53 -22.26 -2.65 31.44
C ALA A 53 -21.63 -1.40 32.07
N ASP A 54 -21.00 -1.57 33.24
CA ASP A 54 -20.20 -0.53 33.89
C ASP A 54 -18.71 -0.76 33.64
N LEU A 55 -18.16 -0.06 32.65
CA LEU A 55 -16.75 -0.06 32.25
C LEU A 55 -16.07 1.28 32.58
N SER A 56 -16.64 2.04 33.52
CA SER A 56 -16.14 3.37 33.84
C SER A 56 -14.70 3.31 34.38
N ASN A 57 -13.81 4.17 33.91
CA ASN A 57 -12.38 4.16 34.26
C ASN A 57 -11.61 2.87 33.89
N ALA A 58 -12.20 1.96 33.11
CA ALA A 58 -11.50 0.75 32.70
C ALA A 58 -10.37 1.06 31.71
N ASN A 59 -9.29 0.30 31.77
CA ASN A 59 -8.29 0.24 30.71
C ASN A 59 -8.74 -0.79 29.66
N LEU A 60 -9.07 -0.30 28.47
CA LEU A 60 -9.50 -1.05 27.30
C LEU A 60 -8.53 -0.82 26.12
N SER A 61 -7.30 -0.35 26.39
CA SER A 61 -6.33 -0.05 25.34
C SER A 61 -6.06 -1.27 24.46
N ASN A 62 -6.03 -1.10 23.14
CA ASN A 62 -5.86 -2.19 22.17
C ASN A 62 -6.91 -3.33 22.26
N ALA A 63 -7.98 -3.19 23.07
CA ALA A 63 -9.02 -4.21 23.15
C ALA A 63 -9.88 -4.20 21.88
N THR A 64 -10.41 -5.36 21.51
CA THR A 64 -11.34 -5.53 20.38
C THR A 64 -12.74 -5.82 20.90
N PHE A 65 -13.67 -4.94 20.58
CA PHE A 65 -15.11 -5.07 20.70
C PHE A 65 -15.71 -5.07 19.29
N TYR A 66 -15.57 -6.16 18.55
CA TYR A 66 -16.10 -6.22 17.18
C TYR A 66 -17.55 -6.69 17.20
N ASN A 67 -18.47 -5.87 16.67
CA ASN A 67 -19.89 -6.22 16.60
C ASN A 67 -20.49 -6.59 17.98
N VAL A 68 -20.09 -5.90 19.04
CA VAL A 68 -20.54 -6.11 20.42
C VAL A 68 -21.70 -5.15 20.73
N ASP A 69 -22.68 -5.61 21.53
CA ASP A 69 -23.71 -4.74 22.09
C ASP A 69 -23.20 -4.09 23.38
N LEU A 70 -23.00 -2.78 23.35
CA LEU A 70 -22.64 -1.89 24.46
C LEU A 70 -23.73 -0.83 24.67
N ASN A 71 -24.97 -1.10 24.26
CA ASN A 71 -26.08 -0.16 24.37
C ASN A 71 -26.30 0.24 25.84
N GLY A 72 -26.28 1.53 26.14
CA GLY A 72 -26.43 2.08 27.50
C GLY A 72 -25.25 1.81 28.43
N ALA A 73 -24.13 1.27 27.95
CA ALA A 73 -22.95 1.01 28.77
C ALA A 73 -22.30 2.32 29.26
N ASN A 74 -21.67 2.27 30.44
CA ASN A 74 -20.92 3.37 31.01
C ASN A 74 -19.42 3.17 30.79
N LEU A 75 -18.85 3.87 29.80
CA LEU A 75 -17.42 3.92 29.50
C LEU A 75 -16.78 5.26 29.91
N SER A 76 -17.40 6.01 30.82
CA SER A 76 -16.88 7.32 31.22
C SER A 76 -15.45 7.18 31.78
N ASN A 77 -14.54 8.05 31.38
CA ASN A 77 -13.12 8.01 31.77
C ASN A 77 -12.35 6.73 31.39
N ALA A 78 -12.91 5.85 30.54
CA ALA A 78 -12.20 4.66 30.08
C ALA A 78 -11.06 5.02 29.12
N THR A 79 -9.99 4.22 29.13
CA THR A 79 -8.91 4.31 28.14
C THR A 79 -9.20 3.34 26.99
N LEU A 80 -9.50 3.87 25.82
CA LEU A 80 -9.83 3.19 24.57
C LEU A 80 -8.74 3.38 23.50
N THR A 81 -7.53 3.82 23.88
CA THR A 81 -6.43 4.06 22.92
C THR A 81 -6.18 2.82 22.05
N ASN A 82 -6.23 3.00 20.72
CA ASN A 82 -6.14 1.92 19.72
C ASN A 82 -7.20 0.80 19.84
N ALA A 83 -8.26 0.97 20.64
CA ALA A 83 -9.30 -0.04 20.77
C ALA A 83 -10.11 -0.16 19.47
N ASN A 84 -10.52 -1.37 19.11
CA ASN A 84 -11.34 -1.63 17.93
C ASN A 84 -12.79 -1.89 18.33
N LEU A 85 -13.67 -0.93 18.06
CA LEU A 85 -15.12 -0.99 18.28
C LEU A 85 -15.91 -1.06 16.94
N GLU A 86 -15.30 -1.56 15.87
CA GLU A 86 -15.95 -1.67 14.57
C GLU A 86 -17.28 -2.42 14.68
N ARG A 87 -18.33 -1.83 14.08
CA ARG A 87 -19.72 -2.35 14.04
C ARG A 87 -20.40 -2.55 15.39
N SER A 88 -19.80 -2.12 16.50
CA SER A 88 -20.44 -2.24 17.80
C SER A 88 -21.61 -1.27 17.97
N GLU A 89 -22.57 -1.67 18.79
CA GLU A 89 -23.74 -0.86 19.14
C GLU A 89 -23.51 -0.18 20.48
N LEU A 90 -23.46 1.15 20.49
CA LEU A 90 -23.20 2.00 21.65
C LEU A 90 -24.34 3.03 21.83
N ASN A 91 -25.57 2.69 21.44
CA ASN A 91 -26.69 3.61 21.57
C ASN A 91 -26.88 3.97 23.05
N ASN A 92 -27.09 5.25 23.37
CA ASN A 92 -27.22 5.74 24.74
C ASN A 92 -26.00 5.47 25.66
N ALA A 93 -24.85 5.05 25.13
CA ALA A 93 -23.67 4.80 25.94
C ALA A 93 -23.06 6.11 26.46
N ASN A 94 -22.43 6.05 27.64
CA ASN A 94 -21.71 7.17 28.21
C ASN A 94 -20.20 7.02 28.01
N LEU A 95 -19.63 7.74 27.04
CA LEU A 95 -18.19 7.82 26.77
C LEU A 95 -17.58 9.15 27.24
N SER A 96 -18.24 9.88 28.14
CA SER A 96 -17.73 11.18 28.58
C SER A 96 -16.33 11.06 29.18
N GLU A 97 -15.42 11.97 28.80
CA GLU A 97 -14.03 12.01 29.28
C GLU A 97 -13.18 10.77 28.93
N ALA A 98 -13.68 9.87 28.08
CA ALA A 98 -12.92 8.70 27.61
C ALA A 98 -11.68 9.13 26.79
N GLN A 99 -10.62 8.33 26.84
CA GLN A 99 -9.36 8.56 26.11
C GLN A 99 -9.23 7.53 24.99
N GLY A 100 -9.63 7.86 23.77
CA GLY A 100 -9.68 6.98 22.62
C GLY A 100 -8.86 7.46 21.43
N GLU A 101 -7.65 7.99 21.65
CA GLU A 101 -6.73 8.32 20.55
C GLU A 101 -6.50 7.08 19.67
N ASN A 102 -6.62 7.23 18.35
CA ASN A 102 -6.51 6.14 17.35
C ASN A 102 -7.52 4.98 17.51
N ALA A 103 -8.60 5.15 18.28
CA ALA A 103 -9.64 4.12 18.38
C ALA A 103 -10.40 3.94 17.05
N ILE A 104 -10.87 2.73 16.77
CA ILE A 104 -11.62 2.39 15.55
C ILE A 104 -13.10 2.25 15.89
N PHE A 105 -13.93 3.12 15.36
CA PHE A 105 -15.40 3.11 15.45
C PHE A 105 -16.06 2.93 14.08
N LYS A 106 -15.34 2.33 13.12
CA LYS A 106 -15.87 2.13 11.76
C LYS A 106 -17.22 1.44 11.81
N LYS A 107 -18.23 2.03 11.17
CA LYS A 107 -19.62 1.50 11.15
C LYS A 107 -20.25 1.27 12.53
N ALA A 108 -19.69 1.82 13.61
CA ALA A 108 -20.28 1.73 14.94
C ALA A 108 -21.55 2.58 15.03
N ILE A 109 -22.48 2.18 15.89
CA ILE A 109 -23.75 2.89 16.09
C ILE A 109 -23.72 3.58 17.45
N LEU A 110 -23.63 4.91 17.46
CA LEU A 110 -23.45 5.77 18.64
C LEU A 110 -24.65 6.72 18.81
N VAL A 111 -25.86 6.29 18.44
CA VAL A 111 -27.04 7.16 18.49
C VAL A 111 -27.35 7.53 19.94
N GLU A 112 -27.59 8.82 20.18
CA GLU A 112 -27.82 9.38 21.54
C GLU A 112 -26.66 9.14 22.54
N ALA A 113 -25.47 8.75 22.08
CA ALA A 113 -24.32 8.54 22.96
C ALA A 113 -23.75 9.87 23.50
N ASN A 114 -23.17 9.83 24.69
CA ASN A 114 -22.50 10.98 25.29
C ASN A 114 -20.98 10.87 25.13
N LEU A 115 -20.38 11.69 24.26
CA LEU A 115 -18.93 11.74 24.04
C LEU A 115 -18.29 13.00 24.64
N SER A 116 -19.02 13.74 25.49
CA SER A 116 -18.58 15.04 26.01
C SER A 116 -17.20 14.97 26.65
N ALA A 117 -16.32 15.91 26.30
CA ALA A 117 -14.94 16.01 26.81
C ALA A 117 -14.06 14.78 26.59
N ALA A 118 -14.47 13.82 25.76
CA ALA A 118 -13.64 12.68 25.38
C ALA A 118 -12.51 13.11 24.42
N ASP A 119 -11.42 12.37 24.41
CA ASP A 119 -10.33 12.53 23.46
C ASP A 119 -10.41 11.44 22.38
N PHE A 120 -10.92 11.77 21.20
CA PHE A 120 -10.99 10.86 20.04
C PHE A 120 -10.15 11.41 18.89
N SER A 121 -9.06 12.08 19.23
CA SER A 121 -8.05 12.52 18.26
C SER A 121 -7.57 11.34 17.42
N LYS A 122 -7.47 11.49 16.10
CA LYS A 122 -7.06 10.42 15.15
C LYS A 122 -7.94 9.16 15.14
N ALA A 123 -9.11 9.18 15.78
CA ALA A 123 -10.01 8.03 15.77
C ALA A 123 -10.58 7.80 14.36
N ASN A 124 -10.75 6.54 13.97
CA ASN A 124 -11.42 6.18 12.72
C ASN A 124 -12.92 5.99 12.96
N MET A 125 -13.72 6.99 12.61
CA MET A 125 -15.18 7.00 12.72
C MET A 125 -15.87 6.85 11.36
N GLN A 126 -15.19 6.27 10.37
CA GLN A 126 -15.73 6.11 9.02
C GLN A 126 -17.08 5.37 9.06
N ASN A 127 -18.10 5.92 8.40
CA ASN A 127 -19.45 5.35 8.36
C ASN A 127 -20.11 5.13 9.76
N ALA A 128 -19.59 5.73 10.83
CA ALA A 128 -20.20 5.64 12.15
C ALA A 128 -21.50 6.45 12.21
N ASN A 129 -22.47 6.02 13.03
CA ASN A 129 -23.72 6.75 13.22
C ASN A 129 -23.73 7.49 14.56
N LEU A 130 -23.50 8.81 14.55
CA LEU A 130 -23.51 9.70 15.71
C LEU A 130 -24.81 10.52 15.81
N ALA A 131 -25.92 10.10 15.18
CA ALA A 131 -27.18 10.83 15.24
C ALA A 131 -27.58 11.11 16.70
N ASP A 132 -27.96 12.36 17.00
CA ASP A 132 -28.34 12.81 18.34
C ASP A 132 -27.26 12.64 19.44
N ALA A 133 -26.01 12.32 19.09
CA ALA A 133 -24.91 12.20 20.04
C ALA A 133 -24.44 13.57 20.57
N THR A 134 -23.93 13.60 21.80
CA THR A 134 -23.35 14.82 22.40
C THR A 134 -21.83 14.85 22.25
N LEU A 135 -21.32 15.81 21.47
CA LEU A 135 -19.87 15.97 21.19
C LEU A 135 -19.22 17.18 21.90
N LYS A 136 -19.85 17.72 22.94
CA LYS A 136 -19.41 18.96 23.57
C LYS A 136 -18.03 18.79 24.20
N GLY A 137 -17.04 19.51 23.69
CA GLY A 137 -15.65 19.50 24.14
C GLY A 137 -14.91 18.22 23.75
N THR A 138 -15.51 17.35 22.94
CA THR A 138 -14.83 16.17 22.40
C THR A 138 -13.69 16.61 21.50
N LYS A 139 -12.50 16.06 21.67
CA LYS A 139 -11.39 16.30 20.74
C LYS A 139 -11.52 15.38 19.53
N LEU A 140 -11.51 15.97 18.34
CA LEU A 140 -11.63 15.26 17.05
C LEU A 140 -10.59 15.74 16.04
N CYS A 141 -9.46 16.31 16.49
CA CYS A 141 -8.38 16.63 15.58
C CYS A 141 -7.91 15.34 14.86
N ASP A 142 -7.66 15.43 13.56
CA ASP A 142 -7.21 14.33 12.70
C ASP A 142 -8.12 13.07 12.71
N ALA A 143 -9.33 13.15 13.26
CA ALA A 143 -10.26 12.02 13.27
C ALA A 143 -10.85 11.79 11.88
N PHE A 144 -10.87 10.54 11.44
CA PHE A 144 -11.41 10.17 10.12
C PHE A 144 -12.93 9.96 10.20
N LEU A 145 -13.70 10.96 9.75
CA LEU A 145 -15.16 10.99 9.85
C LEU A 145 -15.88 10.71 8.52
N PHE A 146 -15.18 10.25 7.48
CA PHE A 146 -15.76 10.07 6.14
C PHE A 146 -17.07 9.25 6.20
N GLU A 147 -18.14 9.81 5.62
CA GLU A 147 -19.49 9.24 5.60
C GLU A 147 -20.14 8.98 6.97
N ALA A 148 -19.58 9.48 8.07
CA ALA A 148 -20.23 9.38 9.37
C ALA A 148 -21.57 10.14 9.37
N THR A 149 -22.61 9.60 10.01
CA THR A 149 -23.82 10.37 10.31
C THR A 149 -23.53 11.23 11.54
N MET A 150 -23.72 12.54 11.43
CA MET A 150 -23.41 13.51 12.47
C MET A 150 -24.59 13.72 13.44
N PRO A 151 -24.40 14.42 14.57
CA PRO A 151 -25.47 14.63 15.56
C PRO A 151 -26.77 15.24 15.03
N ASP A 152 -26.73 16.03 13.96
CA ASP A 152 -27.93 16.59 13.33
C ASP A 152 -28.57 15.70 12.26
N GLY A 153 -28.10 14.45 12.13
CA GLY A 153 -28.57 13.47 11.16
C GLY A 153 -27.99 13.65 9.75
N THR A 154 -27.11 14.63 9.52
CA THR A 154 -26.45 14.82 8.23
C THR A 154 -25.22 13.93 8.07
N THR A 155 -24.87 13.56 6.84
CA THR A 155 -23.60 12.87 6.57
C THR A 155 -22.43 13.85 6.62
N TYR A 156 -21.34 13.44 7.27
CA TYR A 156 -20.08 14.17 7.25
C TYR A 156 -19.51 14.18 5.83
N LEU A 157 -19.27 15.38 5.32
CA LEU A 157 -18.61 15.61 4.05
C LEU A 157 -17.39 16.47 4.34
N ASP A 158 -16.22 15.97 3.96
CA ASP A 158 -14.96 16.65 4.25
C ASP A 158 -14.92 18.03 3.58
N GLY A 159 -14.35 19.01 4.29
CA GLY A 159 -14.34 20.42 3.88
C GLY A 159 -15.71 21.13 3.85
N VAL A 160 -16.83 20.42 4.05
CA VAL A 160 -18.20 20.97 4.00
C VAL A 160 -18.84 21.00 5.39
N THR A 161 -18.66 19.94 6.18
CA THR A 161 -19.27 19.84 7.50
C THR A 161 -18.49 20.67 8.53
N ASN A 162 -19.10 21.77 8.99
CA ASN A 162 -18.52 22.58 10.06
C ASN A 162 -18.67 21.88 11.43
N LEU A 163 -17.61 21.21 11.89
CA LEU A 163 -17.56 20.51 13.17
C LEU A 163 -17.71 21.45 14.38
N CYS A 164 -17.26 22.70 14.28
CA CYS A 164 -17.33 23.67 15.39
C CYS A 164 -18.76 23.90 15.90
N LYS A 165 -19.79 23.64 15.08
CA LYS A 165 -21.20 23.76 15.50
C LYS A 165 -21.58 22.76 16.61
N TYR A 166 -20.83 21.67 16.76
CA TYR A 166 -21.01 20.68 17.82
C TYR A 166 -20.17 21.00 19.08
N ASN A 167 -19.49 22.14 19.11
CA ASN A 167 -18.61 22.57 20.20
C ASN A 167 -17.50 21.56 20.51
N VAL A 168 -16.97 20.91 19.47
CA VAL A 168 -15.81 20.01 19.56
C VAL A 168 -14.53 20.83 19.71
N ASP A 169 -13.50 20.18 20.23
CA ASP A 169 -12.13 20.68 20.25
C ASP A 169 -11.38 20.11 19.05
N LEU A 170 -10.85 20.99 18.19
CA LEU A 170 -9.99 20.61 17.07
C LEU A 170 -8.53 21.02 17.33
N THR A 171 -8.25 21.57 18.51
CA THR A 171 -6.92 22.04 18.91
C THR A 171 -6.21 20.98 19.73
N CYS A 172 -5.53 20.08 19.04
CA CYS A 172 -4.58 19.20 19.69
C CYS A 172 -3.27 19.95 19.83
N GLY A 173 -2.84 20.18 21.08
CA GLY A 173 -1.65 20.96 21.38
C GLY A 173 -0.46 20.51 20.52
N GLU A 174 0.24 21.48 19.96
CA GLU A 174 1.42 21.31 19.12
C GLU A 174 2.49 20.47 19.84
N ALA A 175 2.50 19.17 19.59
CA ALA A 175 3.74 18.43 19.57
C ALA A 175 4.42 18.82 18.26
N SER A 176 5.49 19.59 18.37
CA SER A 176 6.35 20.00 17.26
C SER A 176 6.91 18.78 16.53
N VAL A 177 6.16 18.31 15.55
CA VAL A 177 6.69 17.82 14.29
C VAL A 177 6.12 18.79 13.27
N GLU A 178 6.96 19.54 12.58
CA GLU A 178 6.56 20.06 11.26
C GLU A 178 6.26 18.82 10.42
N VAL A 179 5.03 18.33 10.47
CA VAL A 179 4.47 17.57 9.37
C VAL A 179 3.99 18.68 8.45
N SER A 180 4.73 18.88 7.36
CA SER A 180 4.14 19.48 6.17
C SER A 180 2.83 18.72 5.98
N GLN A 181 1.67 19.37 6.15
CA GLN A 181 0.41 18.78 5.73
C GLN A 181 0.50 18.76 4.21
N PHE A 182 1.18 17.75 3.70
CA PHE A 182 1.22 17.45 2.30
C PHE A 182 -0.23 17.17 1.90
N ASP A 183 -0.82 18.11 1.17
CA ASP A 183 -2.09 17.91 0.51
C ASP A 183 -1.78 17.14 -0.79
N PRO A 184 -2.19 15.86 -0.89
CA PRO A 184 -1.90 15.02 -2.06
C PRO A 184 -2.48 15.57 -3.37
N PHE A 185 -3.37 16.56 -3.29
CA PHE A 185 -4.00 17.23 -4.42
C PHE A 185 -3.47 18.65 -4.66
N SER A 186 -2.58 19.18 -3.81
CA SER A 186 -1.99 20.52 -3.97
C SER A 186 -0.47 20.44 -3.86
N CYS A 187 0.21 20.58 -5.00
CA CYS A 187 1.66 20.51 -5.07
C CYS A 187 2.36 21.89 -5.07
N VAL A 188 3.68 21.91 -4.85
CA VAL A 188 4.52 23.11 -4.80
C VAL A 188 4.49 23.89 -6.12
N GLU A 189 4.39 25.23 -6.03
CA GLU A 189 4.38 26.09 -7.23
C GLU A 189 5.74 26.15 -7.95
N THR A 190 6.84 25.79 -7.28
CA THR A 190 8.20 25.83 -7.85
C THR A 190 8.95 24.55 -7.48
N PRO A 191 8.94 23.53 -8.35
CA PRO A 191 9.61 22.27 -8.07
C PRO A 191 11.12 22.36 -8.24
N ILE A 192 11.85 21.41 -7.65
CA ILE A 192 13.31 21.31 -7.78
C ILE A 192 13.71 20.96 -9.22
N ILE A 193 12.90 20.14 -9.90
CA ILE A 193 13.09 19.68 -11.27
C ILE A 193 11.94 20.22 -12.12
N GLU A 194 12.23 21.28 -12.86
CA GLU A 194 11.33 21.79 -13.90
C GLU A 194 11.35 20.88 -15.14
N GLY A 195 10.28 20.93 -15.94
CA GLY A 195 10.19 20.24 -17.24
C GLY A 195 9.18 19.10 -17.31
N PHE A 196 8.64 18.70 -16.16
CA PHE A 196 7.46 17.84 -16.09
C PHE A 196 6.20 18.71 -16.01
N ASN A 197 5.35 18.63 -17.03
CA ASN A 197 4.03 19.27 -17.03
C ASN A 197 2.99 18.19 -17.30
N ASP A 198 1.99 18.06 -16.44
CA ASP A 198 0.83 17.17 -16.64
C ASP A 198 1.19 15.71 -16.97
N LEU A 199 2.19 15.13 -16.30
CA LEU A 199 2.48 13.71 -16.44
C LEU A 199 1.57 12.86 -15.56
N PRO A 200 1.14 11.68 -16.04
CA PRO A 200 0.33 10.78 -15.24
C PRO A 200 1.20 10.10 -14.16
N LEU A 201 0.78 10.27 -12.91
CA LEU A 201 1.37 9.61 -11.75
C LEU A 201 0.56 8.38 -11.37
N GLY A 202 1.24 7.28 -11.08
CA GLY A 202 0.62 6.08 -10.54
C GLY A 202 1.42 5.43 -9.44
N ILE A 203 0.79 4.47 -8.79
CA ILE A 203 1.44 3.58 -7.82
C ILE A 203 0.88 2.17 -8.02
N THR A 204 1.75 1.18 -8.04
CA THR A 204 1.32 -0.21 -8.15
C THR A 204 0.69 -0.67 -6.83
N PRO A 205 -0.23 -1.65 -6.87
CA PRO A 205 -0.84 -2.18 -5.67
C PRO A 205 0.11 -3.05 -4.86
N THR A 206 1.34 -3.29 -5.33
CA THR A 206 2.29 -4.28 -4.80
C THR A 206 2.79 -3.99 -3.38
N GLY A 207 2.60 -2.75 -2.89
CA GLY A 207 2.80 -2.39 -1.48
C GLY A 207 1.67 -2.84 -0.55
N TRP A 208 0.47 -3.07 -1.08
CA TRP A 208 -0.70 -3.59 -0.34
C TRP A 208 -0.98 -5.05 -0.63
N SER A 209 -0.80 -5.44 -1.89
CA SER A 209 -1.07 -6.78 -2.40
C SER A 209 -0.10 -7.15 -3.49
N ASN A 210 0.81 -8.07 -3.15
CA ASN A 210 1.91 -8.43 -4.00
C ASN A 210 1.46 -9.41 -5.10
N SER A 211 1.78 -9.07 -6.36
CA SER A 211 1.41 -9.91 -7.52
C SER A 211 2.31 -11.14 -7.67
N ASP A 212 3.56 -11.04 -7.23
CA ASP A 212 4.53 -12.15 -7.22
C ASP A 212 4.33 -13.06 -6.02
N ASP A 213 4.19 -12.48 -4.82
CA ASP A 213 3.93 -13.18 -3.56
C ASP A 213 2.51 -12.97 -3.05
N GLN A 214 1.55 -13.63 -3.69
CA GLN A 214 0.13 -13.48 -3.39
C GLN A 214 -0.28 -13.97 -1.98
N CYS A 215 0.65 -14.53 -1.20
CA CYS A 215 0.38 -14.96 0.18
C CYS A 215 0.89 -13.99 1.25
N ILE A 216 1.71 -13.00 0.88
CA ILE A 216 2.38 -12.08 1.82
C ILE A 216 1.38 -11.20 2.60
N ASP A 217 0.24 -10.90 1.99
CA ASP A 217 -0.73 -9.94 2.49
C ASP A 217 -2.02 -10.62 2.99
N LEU A 218 -1.99 -11.92 3.29
CA LEU A 218 -3.19 -12.67 3.68
C LEU A 218 -3.51 -12.57 5.18
N ASN A 219 -2.63 -11.99 5.99
CA ASN A 219 -2.79 -11.97 7.44
C ASN A 219 -2.28 -10.66 8.10
N PRO A 220 -3.15 -9.68 8.35
CA PRO A 220 -4.54 -9.61 7.87
C PRO A 220 -4.65 -9.38 6.36
N PRO A 221 -5.74 -9.84 5.72
CA PRO A 221 -6.00 -9.56 4.31
C PRO A 221 -6.40 -8.11 4.07
N ILE A 222 -5.76 -7.47 3.09
CA ILE A 222 -6.19 -6.15 2.59
C ILE A 222 -7.18 -6.34 1.43
N PRO A 223 -8.44 -5.84 1.53
CA PRO A 223 -9.43 -5.93 0.46
C PRO A 223 -9.12 -4.94 -0.65
N TYR A 224 -9.42 -5.29 -1.91
CA TYR A 224 -9.09 -4.44 -3.06
C TYR A 224 -9.69 -3.03 -2.97
N GLN A 225 -10.87 -2.86 -2.34
CA GLN A 225 -11.48 -1.54 -2.17
C GLN A 225 -10.64 -0.63 -1.28
N GLN A 226 -9.99 -1.19 -0.25
CA GLN A 226 -9.08 -0.43 0.59
C GLN A 226 -7.86 0.01 -0.22
N ILE A 227 -7.27 -0.89 -1.00
CA ILE A 227 -6.14 -0.57 -1.89
C ILE A 227 -6.50 0.59 -2.81
N LEU A 228 -7.63 0.50 -3.53
CA LEU A 228 -8.06 1.56 -4.45
C LEU A 228 -8.38 2.87 -3.73
N ASN A 229 -8.98 2.83 -2.53
CA ASN A 229 -9.22 4.04 -1.73
C ASN A 229 -7.91 4.73 -1.36
N GLU A 230 -6.93 3.97 -0.84
CA GLU A 230 -5.67 4.51 -0.34
C GLU A 230 -4.77 5.02 -1.49
N ILE A 231 -4.84 4.41 -2.67
CA ILE A 231 -4.20 4.93 -3.89
C ILE A 231 -4.79 6.30 -4.29
N ALA A 232 -6.12 6.42 -4.27
CA ALA A 232 -6.78 7.69 -4.60
C ALA A 232 -6.52 8.76 -3.53
N GLU A 233 -6.57 8.38 -2.25
CA GLU A 233 -6.31 9.26 -1.11
C GLU A 233 -4.90 9.82 -1.12
N SER A 234 -3.92 9.02 -1.53
CA SER A 234 -2.52 9.46 -1.69
C SER A 234 -2.27 10.29 -2.95
N GLY A 235 -3.30 10.67 -3.72
CA GLY A 235 -3.20 11.61 -4.83
C GLY A 235 -2.60 11.03 -6.11
N PHE A 236 -2.54 9.70 -6.24
CA PHE A 236 -2.17 9.05 -7.50
C PHE A 236 -3.40 8.90 -8.41
N TYR A 237 -3.15 8.87 -9.72
CA TYR A 237 -4.19 8.77 -10.75
C TYR A 237 -4.26 7.37 -11.39
N GLY A 238 -3.14 6.65 -11.45
CA GLY A 238 -3.07 5.32 -12.05
C GLY A 238 -2.61 4.23 -11.09
N THR A 239 -2.97 2.98 -11.42
CA THR A 239 -2.41 1.79 -10.77
C THR A 239 -2.29 0.62 -11.74
N GLN A 240 -1.37 -0.31 -11.47
CA GLN A 240 -1.31 -1.58 -12.18
C GLN A 240 -2.52 -2.46 -11.82
N ASN A 241 -2.95 -3.32 -12.75
CA ASN A 241 -3.87 -4.39 -12.40
C ASN A 241 -3.27 -5.37 -11.36
N ALA A 242 -4.10 -5.95 -10.50
CA ALA A 242 -3.70 -6.94 -9.51
C ALA A 242 -4.58 -8.19 -9.52
N PRO A 243 -4.05 -9.37 -9.13
CA PRO A 243 -4.85 -10.60 -9.01
C PRO A 243 -6.08 -10.48 -8.09
N LYS A 244 -6.02 -9.61 -7.06
CA LYS A 244 -7.14 -9.38 -6.13
C LYS A 244 -8.24 -8.47 -6.70
N PHE A 245 -7.99 -7.78 -7.81
CA PHE A 245 -8.96 -6.87 -8.39
C PHE A 245 -10.09 -7.66 -9.06
N PRO A 246 -11.32 -7.10 -9.09
CA PRO A 246 -12.44 -7.75 -9.77
C PRO A 246 -12.23 -7.78 -11.29
N GLU A 247 -13.10 -8.49 -11.98
CA GLU A 247 -13.12 -8.52 -13.45
C GLU A 247 -13.28 -7.12 -14.05
N LYS A 248 -12.76 -6.94 -15.27
CA LYS A 248 -12.61 -5.64 -15.95
C LYS A 248 -13.80 -4.68 -15.80
N GLU A 249 -15.02 -5.15 -16.06
CA GLU A 249 -16.21 -4.27 -16.07
C GLU A 249 -16.58 -3.75 -14.66
N ASP A 250 -16.31 -4.54 -13.62
CA ASP A 250 -16.53 -4.11 -12.24
C ASP A 250 -15.34 -3.30 -11.72
N LEU A 251 -14.12 -3.67 -12.10
CA LEU A 251 -12.90 -2.90 -11.82
C LEU A 251 -13.00 -1.48 -12.40
N LYS A 252 -13.47 -1.34 -13.64
CA LYS A 252 -13.66 -0.04 -14.26
C LYS A 252 -14.59 0.87 -13.46
N LYS A 253 -15.71 0.35 -12.96
CA LYS A 253 -16.64 1.12 -12.11
C LYS A 253 -15.98 1.53 -10.79
N GLU A 254 -15.23 0.62 -10.17
CA GLU A 254 -14.53 0.89 -8.90
C GLU A 254 -13.44 1.97 -9.05
N LEU A 255 -12.72 1.96 -10.18
CA LEU A 255 -11.73 2.98 -10.51
C LEU A 255 -12.39 4.35 -10.80
N GLU A 256 -13.46 4.37 -11.62
CA GLU A 256 -14.20 5.59 -11.96
C GLU A 256 -14.76 6.30 -10.71
N LEU A 257 -15.24 5.56 -9.71
CA LEU A 257 -15.73 6.11 -8.44
C LEU A 257 -14.66 6.91 -7.67
N ARG A 258 -13.39 6.66 -7.95
CA ARG A 258 -12.23 7.21 -7.24
C ARG A 258 -11.38 8.11 -8.12
N GLY A 259 -11.79 8.36 -9.36
CA GLY A 259 -11.01 9.12 -10.33
C GLY A 259 -9.71 8.42 -10.74
N LEU A 260 -9.66 7.09 -10.66
CA LEU A 260 -8.49 6.28 -11.01
C LEU A 260 -8.62 5.65 -12.41
N THR A 261 -7.48 5.21 -12.95
CA THR A 261 -7.40 4.36 -14.16
C THR A 261 -6.38 3.24 -13.96
N ILE A 262 -6.35 2.26 -14.89
CA ILE A 262 -5.20 1.36 -15.01
C ILE A 262 -4.07 2.07 -15.76
N SER A 263 -2.87 2.05 -15.18
CA SER A 263 -1.65 2.59 -15.77
C SER A 263 -0.95 1.56 -16.66
N GLU A 264 -0.89 0.31 -16.23
CA GLU A 264 -0.33 -0.77 -17.04
C GLU A 264 -0.93 -2.16 -16.70
N PRO A 265 -0.91 -3.08 -17.67
CA PRO A 265 -0.91 -4.50 -17.44
C PRO A 265 0.49 -5.10 -17.61
N TRP A 266 0.68 -6.31 -17.08
CA TRP A 266 1.87 -7.12 -17.28
C TRP A 266 1.67 -8.21 -18.35
N VAL A 267 2.63 -8.36 -19.25
CA VAL A 267 2.72 -9.45 -20.25
C VAL A 267 3.99 -10.26 -20.02
N GLY A 268 3.83 -11.54 -19.69
CA GLY A 268 4.93 -12.50 -19.69
C GLY A 268 5.16 -13.11 -21.08
N THR A 269 6.39 -13.08 -21.58
CA THR A 269 6.77 -13.76 -22.84
C THR A 269 7.66 -14.96 -22.58
N TYR A 270 7.70 -15.86 -23.57
CA TYR A 270 8.40 -17.15 -23.50
C TYR A 270 9.09 -17.45 -24.83
N PHE A 271 9.63 -16.43 -25.50
CA PHE A 271 10.29 -16.58 -26.80
C PHE A 271 11.54 -17.46 -26.71
N THR A 272 12.23 -17.40 -25.58
CA THR A 272 13.44 -18.20 -25.32
C THR A 272 13.14 -19.68 -25.09
N GLU A 273 11.87 -20.04 -24.91
CA GLU A 273 11.35 -21.41 -24.85
C GLU A 273 10.68 -21.86 -26.17
N GLY A 274 10.67 -21.01 -27.19
CA GLY A 274 10.01 -21.29 -28.48
C GLY A 274 8.48 -21.15 -28.44
N LYS A 275 7.91 -20.50 -27.42
CA LYS A 275 6.46 -20.35 -27.22
C LYS A 275 5.93 -19.02 -27.77
N GLN A 276 6.22 -18.75 -29.03
CA GLN A 276 5.86 -17.50 -29.70
C GLN A 276 4.35 -17.25 -29.71
N GLU A 277 3.53 -18.28 -30.02
CA GLU A 277 2.08 -18.14 -30.08
C GLU A 277 1.46 -17.80 -28.72
N GLU A 278 1.97 -18.36 -27.62
CA GLU A 278 1.51 -18.08 -26.27
C GLU A 278 1.82 -16.62 -25.88
N SER A 279 3.00 -16.13 -26.22
CA SER A 279 3.40 -14.73 -25.95
C SER A 279 2.55 -13.73 -26.72
N ILE A 280 2.22 -14.02 -27.98
CA ILE A 280 1.32 -13.19 -28.79
C ILE A 280 -0.11 -13.21 -28.22
N ALA A 281 -0.58 -14.38 -27.79
CA ALA A 281 -1.92 -14.53 -27.22
C ALA A 281 -2.07 -13.76 -25.88
N GLU A 282 -1.03 -13.76 -25.03
CA GLU A 282 -1.07 -12.97 -23.78
C GLU A 282 -1.07 -11.47 -24.08
N LEU A 283 -0.30 -10.99 -25.07
CA LEU A 283 -0.40 -9.59 -25.50
C LEU A 283 -1.83 -9.25 -26.00
N ASP A 284 -2.43 -10.11 -26.82
CA ASP A 284 -3.80 -9.88 -27.33
C ASP A 284 -4.82 -9.78 -26.20
N LYS A 285 -4.67 -10.62 -25.17
CA LYS A 285 -5.50 -10.58 -23.97
C LYS A 285 -5.32 -9.27 -23.20
N GLN A 286 -4.09 -8.80 -23.02
CA GLN A 286 -3.83 -7.55 -22.29
C GLN A 286 -4.27 -6.31 -23.10
N ILE A 287 -4.15 -6.31 -24.43
CA ILE A 287 -4.74 -5.26 -25.28
C ILE A 287 -6.27 -5.21 -25.09
N ALA A 288 -6.94 -6.38 -25.10
CA ALA A 288 -8.38 -6.43 -24.87
C ALA A 288 -8.77 -6.00 -23.45
N PHE A 289 -7.96 -6.32 -22.45
CA PHE A 289 -8.15 -5.84 -21.07
C PHE A 289 -8.03 -4.32 -21.00
N MET A 290 -7.00 -3.73 -21.64
CA MET A 290 -6.73 -2.30 -21.58
C MET A 290 -7.71 -1.41 -22.34
N ASP A 291 -8.52 -1.98 -23.25
CA ASP A 291 -9.52 -1.21 -23.99
C ASP A 291 -10.49 -0.49 -23.04
N GLY A 292 -10.52 0.84 -23.08
CA GLY A 292 -11.39 1.66 -22.25
C GLY A 292 -10.84 2.08 -20.89
N PHE A 293 -9.55 1.83 -20.62
CA PHE A 293 -8.76 2.58 -19.63
C PHE A 293 -7.94 3.69 -20.33
N ASP A 294 -7.46 4.66 -19.57
CA ASP A 294 -6.83 5.87 -20.14
C ASP A 294 -5.38 5.65 -20.60
N SER A 295 -4.71 4.61 -20.08
CA SER A 295 -3.34 4.30 -20.47
C SER A 295 -3.24 3.55 -21.80
N ASN A 296 -2.16 3.82 -22.52
CA ASN A 296 -1.76 3.10 -23.73
C ASN A 296 -0.43 2.34 -23.56
N VAL A 297 0.05 2.14 -22.34
CA VAL A 297 1.29 1.38 -22.08
C VAL A 297 0.96 -0.09 -21.80
N ILE A 298 1.78 -0.99 -22.34
CA ILE A 298 1.78 -2.41 -22.00
C ILE A 298 3.18 -2.80 -21.57
N VAL A 299 3.31 -3.31 -20.35
CA VAL A 299 4.58 -3.77 -19.79
C VAL A 299 4.82 -5.21 -20.20
N VAL A 300 6.05 -5.52 -20.62
CA VAL A 300 6.42 -6.87 -21.06
C VAL A 300 7.76 -7.31 -20.47
N ALA A 301 7.87 -8.57 -20.07
CA ALA A 301 9.14 -9.19 -19.67
C ALA A 301 9.25 -10.62 -20.20
N GLU A 302 10.47 -11.07 -20.50
CA GLU A 302 10.73 -12.46 -20.87
C GLU A 302 10.88 -13.33 -19.63
N LEU A 303 9.95 -14.27 -19.47
CA LEU A 303 9.85 -15.17 -18.32
C LEU A 303 10.35 -16.59 -18.61
N GLY A 304 10.88 -16.86 -19.81
CA GLY A 304 11.45 -18.14 -20.16
C GLY A 304 12.55 -18.57 -19.20
N ASN A 305 12.33 -19.69 -18.51
CA ASN A 305 13.17 -20.21 -17.42
C ASN A 305 13.46 -19.22 -16.27
N ALA A 306 12.63 -18.19 -16.07
CA ALA A 306 12.82 -17.24 -14.99
C ALA A 306 12.65 -17.88 -13.61
N VAL A 307 13.37 -17.37 -12.61
CA VAL A 307 13.43 -17.92 -11.25
C VAL A 307 12.87 -16.99 -10.17
N HIS A 308 12.43 -15.79 -10.54
CA HIS A 308 11.87 -14.78 -9.61
C HIS A 308 10.72 -15.28 -8.72
N LEU A 309 9.89 -16.23 -9.20
CA LEU A 309 8.80 -16.82 -8.40
C LEU A 309 9.18 -18.11 -7.67
N ASP A 310 10.44 -18.57 -7.78
CA ASP A 310 10.91 -19.79 -7.13
C ASP A 310 11.42 -19.45 -5.72
N LEU A 311 10.75 -20.01 -4.70
CA LEU A 311 11.05 -19.73 -3.28
C LEU A 311 12.44 -20.22 -2.84
N GLU A 312 13.06 -21.12 -3.58
CA GLU A 312 14.30 -21.78 -3.17
C GLU A 312 15.52 -21.34 -3.98
N LYS A 313 15.32 -20.62 -5.10
CA LYS A 313 16.42 -20.25 -6.01
C LYS A 313 16.95 -18.86 -5.77
N ASP A 314 18.27 -18.74 -5.80
CA ASP A 314 18.95 -17.45 -5.77
C ASP A 314 18.74 -16.73 -7.13
N PRO A 315 18.12 -15.53 -7.14
CA PRO A 315 17.74 -14.87 -8.38
C PRO A 315 18.91 -14.24 -9.14
N ILE A 316 20.13 -14.31 -8.59
CA ILE A 316 21.37 -13.87 -9.24
C ILE A 316 22.18 -15.06 -9.69
N LYS A 317 22.38 -16.06 -8.82
CA LYS A 317 23.22 -17.22 -9.13
C LYS A 317 22.55 -18.21 -10.08
N GLU A 318 21.22 -18.23 -10.11
CA GLU A 318 20.41 -19.19 -10.88
C GLU A 318 19.52 -18.51 -11.93
N GLU A 319 19.80 -17.25 -12.28
CA GLU A 319 19.11 -16.58 -13.39
C GLU A 319 19.40 -17.29 -14.73
N PRO A 320 18.43 -17.27 -15.68
CA PRO A 320 18.64 -17.93 -16.96
C PRO A 320 19.65 -17.18 -17.82
N VAL A 321 20.63 -17.90 -18.37
CA VAL A 321 21.58 -17.38 -19.35
C VAL A 321 21.19 -17.87 -20.75
N PHE A 322 20.76 -16.95 -21.61
CA PHE A 322 20.29 -17.29 -22.95
C PHE A 322 21.43 -17.58 -23.92
N THR A 323 21.24 -18.63 -24.73
CA THR A 323 22.09 -18.90 -25.89
C THR A 323 21.91 -17.83 -26.98
N PRO A 324 22.84 -17.70 -27.95
CA PRO A 324 22.68 -16.76 -29.06
C PRO A 324 21.36 -16.92 -29.83
N ASP A 325 20.91 -18.17 -30.06
CA ASP A 325 19.66 -18.45 -30.75
C ASP A 325 18.44 -18.02 -29.91
N GLN A 326 18.48 -18.22 -28.59
CA GLN A 326 17.44 -17.74 -27.69
C GLN A 326 17.39 -16.22 -27.61
N ASN A 327 18.54 -15.55 -27.55
CA ASN A 327 18.61 -14.08 -27.61
C ASN A 327 18.02 -13.55 -28.92
N GLN A 328 18.35 -14.17 -30.06
CA GLN A 328 17.77 -13.77 -31.35
C GLN A 328 16.25 -13.97 -31.38
N ALA A 329 15.76 -15.10 -30.87
CA ALA A 329 14.32 -15.37 -30.76
C ALA A 329 13.59 -14.35 -29.87
N LEU A 330 14.21 -13.96 -28.75
CA LEU A 330 13.72 -12.90 -27.88
C LEU A 330 13.62 -11.57 -28.63
N TYR A 331 14.68 -11.16 -29.32
CA TYR A 331 14.70 -9.90 -30.06
C TYR A 331 13.65 -9.87 -31.16
N ASP A 332 13.57 -10.92 -31.99
CA ASP A 332 12.61 -11.00 -33.08
C ASP A 332 11.16 -11.03 -32.56
N GLY A 333 10.92 -11.77 -31.48
CA GLY A 333 9.62 -11.85 -30.81
C GLY A 333 9.17 -10.50 -30.25
N LEU A 334 10.04 -9.79 -29.53
CA LEU A 334 9.72 -8.48 -28.97
C LEU A 334 9.51 -7.42 -30.05
N LYS A 335 10.28 -7.43 -31.15
CA LYS A 335 10.03 -6.57 -32.31
C LYS A 335 8.63 -6.80 -32.88
N GLN A 336 8.25 -8.06 -33.04
CA GLN A 336 6.92 -8.43 -33.52
C GLN A 336 5.81 -7.97 -32.57
N LEU A 337 5.99 -8.13 -31.25
CA LEU A 337 5.01 -7.66 -30.27
C LEU A 337 4.91 -6.14 -30.27
N ALA A 338 6.04 -5.42 -30.37
CA ALA A 338 6.05 -3.96 -30.41
C ALA A 338 5.31 -3.42 -31.65
N ASP A 339 5.54 -4.01 -32.83
CA ASP A 339 4.81 -3.68 -34.06
C ASP A 339 3.31 -3.95 -33.94
N LYS A 340 2.93 -5.01 -33.22
CA LYS A 340 1.54 -5.40 -32.99
C LYS A 340 0.86 -4.45 -32.00
N ALA A 341 1.53 -4.11 -30.90
CA ALA A 341 1.06 -3.12 -29.94
C ALA A 341 0.89 -1.74 -30.60
N GLU A 342 1.87 -1.28 -31.39
CA GLU A 342 1.78 0.00 -32.10
C GLU A 342 0.57 0.05 -33.04
N LYS A 343 0.31 -1.03 -33.80
CA LYS A 343 -0.90 -1.13 -34.66
C LYS A 343 -2.20 -1.05 -33.87
N ALA A 344 -2.19 -1.51 -32.62
CA ALA A 344 -3.30 -1.39 -31.68
C ALA A 344 -3.30 -0.06 -30.91
N LYS A 345 -2.37 0.86 -31.21
CA LYS A 345 -2.15 2.17 -30.55
C LYS A 345 -1.62 2.08 -29.11
N TYR A 346 -0.95 0.98 -28.78
CA TYR A 346 -0.27 0.79 -27.51
C TYR A 346 1.26 0.92 -27.68
N THR A 347 1.92 1.38 -26.62
CA THR A 347 3.37 1.42 -26.49
C THR A 347 3.81 0.21 -25.67
N LEU A 348 4.57 -0.70 -26.28
CA LEU A 348 5.15 -1.84 -25.57
C LEU A 348 6.46 -1.42 -24.91
N VAL A 349 6.56 -1.56 -23.58
CA VAL A 349 7.73 -1.21 -22.79
C VAL A 349 8.33 -2.47 -22.16
N TYR A 350 9.61 -2.73 -22.41
CA TYR A 350 10.29 -3.89 -21.82
C TYR A 350 10.69 -3.60 -20.38
N HIS A 351 10.35 -4.50 -19.46
CA HIS A 351 10.70 -4.45 -18.05
C HIS A 351 11.87 -5.39 -17.76
N PRO A 352 13.07 -4.86 -17.50
CA PRO A 352 14.17 -5.66 -16.98
C PRO A 352 13.84 -6.07 -15.55
N HIS A 353 13.96 -7.36 -15.23
CA HIS A 353 13.48 -7.88 -13.95
C HIS A 353 14.48 -8.88 -13.38
N VAL A 354 14.77 -8.78 -12.08
CA VAL A 354 15.71 -9.68 -11.39
C VAL A 354 15.20 -11.13 -11.41
N GLY A 355 16.09 -12.10 -11.54
CA GLY A 355 15.71 -13.52 -11.71
C GLY A 355 15.16 -13.86 -13.10
N THR A 356 15.23 -12.94 -14.07
CA THR A 356 14.97 -13.20 -15.49
C THR A 356 16.27 -13.10 -16.29
N GLY A 357 16.24 -13.46 -17.58
CA GLY A 357 17.44 -13.39 -18.43
C GLY A 357 17.81 -11.98 -18.90
N VAL A 358 16.98 -10.96 -18.61
CA VAL A 358 17.29 -9.55 -18.86
C VAL A 358 17.03 -8.75 -17.59
N ALA A 359 18.10 -8.49 -16.84
CA ALA A 359 18.04 -7.85 -15.53
C ALA A 359 19.15 -6.82 -15.34
N THR A 360 20.38 -7.16 -15.72
CA THR A 360 21.57 -6.30 -15.57
C THR A 360 21.60 -5.18 -16.61
N ILE A 361 22.39 -4.14 -16.33
CA ILE A 361 22.63 -3.02 -17.26
C ILE A 361 23.16 -3.51 -18.60
N ASP A 362 24.04 -4.51 -18.62
CA ASP A 362 24.58 -5.08 -19.85
C ASP A 362 23.52 -5.85 -20.65
N HIS A 363 22.64 -6.59 -19.98
CA HIS A 363 21.50 -7.24 -20.64
C HIS A 363 20.56 -6.20 -21.26
N ILE A 364 20.27 -5.11 -20.55
CA ILE A 364 19.41 -4.02 -21.03
C ILE A 364 20.04 -3.34 -22.26
N LYS A 365 21.34 -3.01 -22.20
CA LYS A 365 22.08 -2.41 -23.31
C LYS A 365 22.02 -3.31 -24.55
N ASN A 366 22.31 -4.59 -24.37
CA ASN A 366 22.26 -5.59 -25.44
C ASN A 366 20.85 -5.68 -26.08
N LEU A 367 19.80 -5.74 -25.26
CA LEU A 367 18.42 -5.78 -25.75
C LEU A 367 18.04 -4.51 -26.51
N MET A 368 18.32 -3.33 -25.96
CA MET A 368 17.94 -2.05 -26.58
C MET A 368 18.70 -1.82 -27.89
N ASP A 369 19.98 -2.19 -27.97
CA ASP A 369 20.79 -2.05 -29.18
C ASP A 369 20.31 -3.00 -30.29
N ASN A 370 19.99 -4.26 -29.95
CA ASN A 370 19.49 -5.23 -30.93
C ASN A 370 18.04 -4.99 -31.35
N THR A 371 17.33 -4.11 -30.64
CA THR A 371 15.95 -3.68 -30.96
C THR A 371 15.88 -2.19 -31.33
N ALA A 372 17.01 -1.58 -31.69
CA ALA A 372 17.11 -0.16 -32.03
C ALA A 372 16.21 0.26 -33.21
N ASP A 373 15.98 -0.65 -34.16
CA ASP A 373 15.17 -0.46 -35.37
C ASP A 373 13.67 -0.75 -35.18
N SER A 374 13.22 -0.91 -33.93
CA SER A 374 11.84 -1.28 -33.59
C SER A 374 11.14 -0.24 -32.73
N GLN A 375 9.84 -0.44 -32.54
CA GLN A 375 9.01 0.39 -31.66
C GLN A 375 9.12 0.05 -30.18
N LEU A 376 9.81 -1.03 -29.82
CA LEU A 376 9.96 -1.45 -28.43
C LEU A 376 10.50 -0.28 -27.60
N LYS A 377 9.92 -0.02 -26.45
CA LYS A 377 10.41 1.00 -25.51
C LYS A 377 10.99 0.34 -24.27
N LEU A 378 11.60 1.13 -23.41
CA LEU A 378 12.15 0.68 -22.14
C LEU A 378 11.24 1.15 -21.01
N LEU A 379 10.96 0.24 -20.09
CA LEU A 379 10.57 0.57 -18.73
C LEU A 379 11.85 0.63 -17.91
N LEU A 380 12.18 1.81 -17.39
CA LEU A 380 13.27 1.94 -16.43
C LEU A 380 12.72 1.55 -15.05
N ASP A 381 13.21 0.47 -14.47
CA ASP A 381 12.95 0.14 -13.07
C ASP A 381 14.26 0.25 -12.29
N THR A 382 14.36 1.26 -11.43
CA THR A 382 15.62 1.54 -10.72
C THR A 382 15.95 0.48 -9.69
N GLY A 383 14.96 -0.12 -9.03
CA GLY A 383 15.19 -1.08 -7.96
C GLY A 383 15.66 -2.42 -8.50
N HIS A 384 15.06 -2.91 -9.59
CA HIS A 384 15.50 -4.13 -10.28
C HIS A 384 16.90 -3.96 -10.88
N VAL A 385 17.17 -2.84 -11.55
CA VAL A 385 18.49 -2.57 -12.11
C VAL A 385 19.53 -2.48 -11.00
N TYR A 386 19.23 -1.81 -9.89
CA TYR A 386 20.14 -1.74 -8.75
C TYR A 386 20.37 -3.12 -8.13
N TYR A 387 19.30 -3.90 -7.88
CA TYR A 387 19.39 -5.24 -7.32
C TYR A 387 20.31 -6.10 -8.18
N ALA A 388 20.02 -6.23 -9.48
CA ALA A 388 20.79 -7.08 -10.38
C ALA A 388 22.26 -6.62 -10.47
N THR A 389 22.50 -5.31 -10.58
CA THR A 389 23.86 -4.76 -10.67
C THR A 389 24.68 -5.05 -9.41
N TYR A 390 24.10 -4.83 -8.22
CA TYR A 390 24.75 -5.16 -6.96
C TYR A 390 24.93 -6.68 -6.78
N GLY A 391 23.94 -7.48 -7.16
CA GLY A 391 24.00 -8.93 -7.03
C GLY A 391 25.13 -9.55 -7.84
N HIS A 392 25.35 -9.06 -9.05
CA HIS A 392 26.43 -9.54 -9.94
C HIS A 392 27.81 -8.95 -9.58
N ASP A 393 27.88 -7.81 -8.89
CA ASP A 393 29.12 -7.21 -8.39
C ASP A 393 28.88 -6.48 -7.05
N SER A 394 28.94 -7.23 -5.95
CA SER A 394 28.63 -6.73 -4.60
C SER A 394 29.75 -5.87 -3.98
N ASP A 395 30.90 -5.76 -4.66
CA ASP A 395 31.98 -4.83 -4.31
C ASP A 395 31.70 -3.39 -4.79
N LEU A 396 30.65 -3.20 -5.62
CA LEU A 396 30.26 -1.87 -6.08
C LEU A 396 29.72 -1.01 -4.94
N THR A 397 30.18 0.23 -4.89
CA THR A 397 29.61 1.23 -3.97
C THR A 397 28.28 1.74 -4.52
N PRO A 398 27.36 2.21 -3.66
CA PRO A 398 26.09 2.77 -4.12
C PRO A 398 26.26 3.89 -5.16
N GLN A 399 27.29 4.73 -5.00
CA GLN A 399 27.58 5.81 -5.95
C GLN A 399 27.98 5.30 -7.33
N LYS A 400 28.67 4.15 -7.41
CA LYS A 400 29.03 3.55 -8.70
C LYS A 400 27.80 2.98 -9.39
N ILE A 401 26.93 2.28 -8.66
CA ILE A 401 25.69 1.72 -9.20
C ILE A 401 24.77 2.85 -9.68
N GLN A 402 24.60 3.88 -8.84
CA GLN A 402 23.87 5.10 -9.19
C GLN A 402 24.39 5.73 -10.49
N ALA A 403 25.72 5.90 -10.63
CA ALA A 403 26.30 6.46 -11.85
C ALA A 403 26.04 5.60 -13.10
N GLN A 404 26.01 4.27 -12.96
CA GLN A 404 25.68 3.38 -14.08
C GLN A 404 24.19 3.47 -14.47
N ILE A 405 23.29 3.61 -13.49
CA ILE A 405 21.85 3.84 -13.75
C ILE A 405 21.65 5.20 -14.45
N GLU A 406 22.36 6.24 -14.03
CA GLU A 406 22.34 7.55 -14.68
C GLU A 406 22.88 7.48 -16.13
N GLU A 407 23.95 6.73 -16.37
CA GLU A 407 24.49 6.50 -17.72
C GLU A 407 23.47 5.75 -18.60
N LEU A 408 22.85 4.70 -18.07
CA LEU A 408 21.79 3.95 -18.76
C LEU A 408 20.61 4.88 -19.11
N THR A 409 20.17 5.68 -18.15
CA THR A 409 19.10 6.66 -18.33
C THR A 409 19.44 7.66 -19.43
N ASN A 410 20.62 8.28 -19.38
CA ASN A 410 21.03 9.25 -20.40
C ASN A 410 21.19 8.61 -21.79
N THR A 411 21.63 7.36 -21.85
CA THR A 411 21.79 6.62 -23.12
C THR A 411 20.44 6.33 -23.78
N TYR A 412 19.44 5.93 -23.00
CA TYR A 412 18.15 5.46 -23.51
C TYR A 412 16.96 6.38 -23.22
N LYS A 413 17.17 7.62 -22.77
CA LYS A 413 16.11 8.59 -22.43
C LYS A 413 14.99 8.74 -23.47
N ASP A 414 15.30 8.67 -24.76
CA ASP A 414 14.30 8.76 -25.85
C ASP A 414 13.47 7.48 -26.02
N ARG A 415 13.98 6.36 -25.50
CA ARG A 415 13.35 5.03 -25.51
C ARG A 415 12.65 4.71 -24.20
N ILE A 416 12.97 5.39 -23.10
CA ILE A 416 12.27 5.27 -21.82
C ILE A 416 10.90 5.93 -21.98
N LYS A 417 9.83 5.13 -21.85
CA LYS A 417 8.43 5.59 -21.96
C LYS A 417 7.55 5.12 -20.79
N HIS A 418 8.19 4.51 -19.80
CA HIS A 418 7.60 4.13 -18.54
C HIS A 418 8.70 4.10 -17.48
N PHE A 419 8.43 4.59 -16.28
CA PHE A 419 9.43 4.62 -15.20
C PHE A 419 8.79 4.09 -13.92
N HIS A 420 9.26 2.93 -13.47
CA HIS A 420 9.01 2.41 -12.12
C HIS A 420 10.05 2.99 -11.15
N LEU A 421 9.60 3.89 -10.28
CA LEU A 421 10.37 4.49 -9.21
C LEU A 421 10.44 3.54 -8.01
N LYS A 422 11.18 2.45 -8.19
CA LYS A 422 11.46 1.47 -7.13
C LYS A 422 12.76 1.81 -6.43
N ASN A 423 12.70 2.08 -5.12
CA ASN A 423 13.88 2.31 -4.30
C ASN A 423 14.28 1.01 -3.58
N ILE A 424 15.49 0.98 -3.02
CA ILE A 424 16.06 -0.23 -2.44
C ILE A 424 16.80 0.06 -1.14
N ARG A 425 16.58 -0.77 -0.12
CA ARG A 425 17.28 -0.73 1.16
C ARG A 425 18.58 -1.51 1.03
N LYS A 426 19.70 -0.78 0.89
CA LYS A 426 21.01 -1.37 0.59
C LYS A 426 21.40 -2.50 1.56
N ASP A 427 21.19 -2.31 2.86
CA ASP A 427 21.61 -3.29 3.86
C ASP A 427 20.77 -4.58 3.76
N LYS A 428 19.48 -4.47 3.44
CA LYS A 428 18.59 -5.62 3.17
C LYS A 428 18.94 -6.34 1.88
N LEU A 429 19.35 -5.59 0.86
CA LEU A 429 19.87 -6.19 -0.37
C LEU A 429 21.17 -6.96 -0.11
N ALA A 430 22.12 -6.37 0.62
CA ALA A 430 23.37 -7.03 0.99
C ALA A 430 23.12 -8.33 1.77
N GLU A 431 22.28 -8.27 2.80
CA GLU A 431 21.83 -9.44 3.57
C GLU A 431 21.23 -10.54 2.66
N SER A 432 20.37 -10.14 1.72
CA SER A 432 19.71 -11.08 0.81
C SER A 432 20.67 -11.73 -0.19
N VAL A 433 21.61 -10.98 -0.75
CA VAL A 433 22.64 -11.49 -1.68
C VAL A 433 23.64 -12.39 -0.97
N ASP A 434 24.10 -12.00 0.22
CA ASP A 434 25.05 -12.77 1.03
C ASP A 434 24.47 -14.12 1.48
N GLU A 435 23.19 -14.13 1.86
CA GLU A 435 22.49 -15.35 2.26
C GLU A 435 22.00 -16.20 1.07
N GLY A 436 22.01 -15.65 -0.14
CA GLY A 436 21.44 -16.30 -1.33
C GLY A 436 19.92 -16.48 -1.23
N ARG A 437 19.21 -15.49 -0.68
CA ARG A 437 17.74 -15.51 -0.59
C ARG A 437 17.12 -15.53 -1.98
N SER A 438 16.01 -16.26 -2.10
CA SER A 438 15.13 -16.11 -3.26
C SER A 438 14.53 -14.72 -3.33
N PHE A 439 14.12 -14.31 -4.53
CA PHE A 439 13.53 -12.99 -4.75
C PHE A 439 12.33 -12.71 -3.83
N LEU A 440 11.41 -13.68 -3.70
CA LEU A 440 10.26 -13.57 -2.80
C LEU A 440 10.66 -13.44 -1.33
N ASN A 441 11.70 -14.16 -0.89
CA ASN A 441 12.20 -14.01 0.48
C ASN A 441 12.96 -12.70 0.71
N SER A 442 13.60 -12.14 -0.32
CA SER A 442 14.18 -10.79 -0.29
C SER A 442 13.09 -9.72 -0.15
N ILE A 443 11.95 -9.88 -0.84
CA ILE A 443 10.77 -9.01 -0.68
C ILE A 443 10.27 -9.05 0.76
N ARG A 444 10.05 -10.25 1.32
CA ARG A 444 9.61 -10.43 2.71
C ARG A 444 10.58 -9.85 3.74
N ALA A 445 11.86 -9.80 3.39
CA ALA A 445 12.89 -9.15 4.19
C ALA A 445 12.91 -7.61 4.08
N GLY A 446 12.06 -7.04 3.23
CA GLY A 446 11.92 -5.60 3.01
C GLY A 446 13.00 -4.99 2.13
N VAL A 447 13.47 -5.71 1.10
CA VAL A 447 14.55 -5.23 0.22
C VAL A 447 14.17 -3.95 -0.52
N PHE A 448 12.92 -3.80 -0.97
CA PHE A 448 12.46 -2.62 -1.70
C PHE A 448 11.72 -1.62 -0.84
N THR A 449 11.76 -0.36 -1.25
CA THR A 449 11.00 0.74 -0.65
C THR A 449 10.67 1.80 -1.70
N VAL A 450 9.99 2.86 -1.29
CA VAL A 450 9.51 3.95 -2.16
C VAL A 450 10.50 5.13 -2.22
N PRO A 451 10.36 6.04 -3.20
CA PRO A 451 11.00 7.34 -3.18
C PRO A 451 10.61 8.13 -1.91
N GLY A 452 11.52 8.95 -1.39
CA GLY A 452 11.31 9.69 -0.14
C GLY A 452 11.63 8.89 1.14
N ASP A 453 11.68 7.56 1.09
CA ASP A 453 12.08 6.77 2.26
C ASP A 453 13.57 6.93 2.55
N ALA A 454 13.91 7.34 3.77
CA ALA A 454 15.28 7.64 4.18
C ALA A 454 16.20 6.40 4.19
N GLU A 455 15.62 5.19 4.20
CA GLU A 455 16.36 3.92 4.08
C GLU A 455 16.67 3.54 2.62
N GLY A 456 16.03 4.20 1.66
CA GLY A 456 16.26 4.00 0.24
C GLY A 456 17.57 4.61 -0.22
N VAL A 457 18.37 3.85 -0.95
CA VAL A 457 19.73 4.26 -1.38
C VAL A 457 19.77 4.95 -2.74
N ILE A 458 18.75 4.79 -3.58
CA ILE A 458 18.71 5.35 -4.94
C ILE A 458 18.34 6.83 -4.87
N ASN A 459 19.13 7.66 -5.56
CA ASN A 459 18.84 9.08 -5.72
C ASN A 459 18.12 9.31 -7.06
N PHE A 460 16.84 9.63 -7.02
CA PHE A 460 16.05 9.81 -8.24
C PHE A 460 16.30 11.16 -8.92
N ASN A 461 16.81 12.19 -8.24
CA ASN A 461 16.89 13.54 -8.79
C ASN A 461 17.69 13.62 -10.10
N PRO A 462 18.90 13.03 -10.23
CA PRO A 462 19.65 13.04 -11.48
C PRO A 462 18.94 12.30 -12.62
N ILE A 463 18.22 11.23 -12.30
CA ILE A 463 17.46 10.40 -13.25
C ILE A 463 16.26 11.20 -13.77
N LEU A 464 15.44 11.72 -12.85
CA LEU A 464 14.30 12.58 -13.14
C LEU A 464 14.71 13.82 -13.93
N LYS A 465 15.81 14.47 -13.56
CA LYS A 465 16.35 15.63 -14.30
C LYS A 465 16.74 15.27 -15.73
N THR A 466 17.36 14.11 -15.94
CA THR A 466 17.73 13.63 -17.27
C THR A 466 16.50 13.38 -18.14
N LEU A 467 15.44 12.82 -17.55
CA LEU A 467 14.17 12.58 -18.23
C LEU A 467 13.43 13.90 -18.53
N ALA A 468 13.37 14.84 -17.57
CA ALA A 468 12.78 16.15 -17.78
C ALA A 468 13.50 16.93 -18.90
N ASP A 469 14.83 16.93 -18.90
CA ASP A 469 15.65 17.56 -19.97
C ASP A 469 15.43 16.93 -21.34
N ALA A 470 14.98 15.66 -21.38
CA ALA A 470 14.62 14.96 -22.59
C ALA A 470 13.16 15.18 -23.02
N ASN A 471 12.39 15.99 -22.28
CA ASN A 471 10.94 16.13 -22.43
C ASN A 471 10.25 14.76 -22.36
N TYR A 472 10.53 14.00 -21.30
CA TYR A 472 9.93 12.69 -21.10
C TYR A 472 8.40 12.77 -21.14
N GLU A 473 7.83 11.82 -21.87
CA GLU A 473 6.39 11.61 -22.01
C GLU A 473 6.15 10.13 -21.69
N GLY A 474 5.41 9.86 -20.62
CA GLY A 474 5.13 8.54 -20.11
C GLY A 474 4.69 8.60 -18.65
N TRP A 475 4.43 7.44 -18.05
CA TRP A 475 4.04 7.37 -16.65
C TRP A 475 5.25 7.41 -15.72
N LEU A 476 5.05 8.03 -14.56
CA LEU A 476 5.89 7.84 -13.38
C LEU A 476 5.10 6.98 -12.40
N ILE A 477 5.55 5.75 -12.18
CA ILE A 477 4.87 4.76 -11.35
C ILE A 477 5.72 4.46 -10.12
N VAL A 478 5.19 4.68 -8.93
CA VAL A 478 5.83 4.18 -7.72
C VAL A 478 5.58 2.67 -7.62
N GLU A 479 6.63 1.88 -7.45
CA GLU A 479 6.51 0.44 -7.29
C GLU A 479 7.46 -0.04 -6.19
N ALA A 480 6.94 -0.71 -5.17
CA ALA A 480 7.75 -1.31 -4.13
C ALA A 480 7.05 -2.53 -3.54
N GLU A 481 7.53 -3.72 -3.86
CA GLU A 481 7.08 -4.96 -3.24
C GLU A 481 7.47 -4.93 -1.76
N GLN A 482 6.46 -4.90 -0.89
CA GLN A 482 6.65 -4.93 0.56
C GLN A 482 5.66 -5.91 1.19
N ASP A 483 6.01 -6.44 2.36
CA ASP A 483 5.03 -7.06 3.23
C ASP A 483 4.20 -5.93 3.88
N PRO A 484 2.90 -5.80 3.60
CA PRO A 484 2.10 -4.71 4.16
C PRO A 484 1.92 -4.82 5.69
N ASN A 485 2.27 -5.97 6.28
CA ASN A 485 2.10 -6.26 7.70
C ASN A 485 3.43 -6.23 8.48
N THR A 486 4.56 -5.98 7.82
CA THR A 486 5.85 -5.85 8.52
C THR A 486 5.99 -4.46 9.16
N THR A 487 6.72 -4.39 10.27
CA THR A 487 6.97 -3.12 10.97
C THR A 487 8.28 -2.46 10.57
N MET A 488 9.19 -3.16 9.87
CA MET A 488 10.55 -2.74 9.48
C MET A 488 11.34 -1.91 10.54
N GLY A 489 10.98 -2.00 11.83
CA GLY A 489 11.58 -1.22 12.90
C GLY A 489 11.04 0.22 13.06
N TYR A 490 10.05 0.65 12.28
CA TYR A 490 9.35 1.93 12.49
C TYR A 490 8.42 1.85 13.70
N ASN A 491 8.29 2.97 14.42
CA ASN A 491 7.35 3.11 15.53
C ASN A 491 6.62 4.46 15.45
N PRO A 492 5.32 4.50 15.10
CA PRO A 492 4.49 3.33 14.74
C PRO A 492 4.94 2.67 13.42
N PRO A 493 4.56 1.41 13.17
CA PRO A 493 4.76 0.74 11.88
C PRO A 493 4.21 1.59 10.73
N LYS A 494 4.94 1.64 9.62
CA LYS A 494 4.45 2.29 8.40
C LYS A 494 3.51 1.34 7.66
N THR A 495 2.33 1.84 7.30
CA THR A 495 1.35 1.18 6.45
C THR A 495 1.67 1.43 4.97
N PRO A 496 1.06 0.68 4.03
CA PRO A 496 1.17 0.98 2.61
C PRO A 496 0.74 2.41 2.24
N LEU A 497 -0.30 2.96 2.87
CA LEU A 497 -0.71 4.37 2.69
C LEU A 497 0.38 5.35 3.13
N ASP A 498 1.09 5.08 4.23
CA ASP A 498 2.20 5.93 4.67
C ASP A 498 3.33 5.98 3.64
N TYR A 499 3.65 4.84 3.02
CA TYR A 499 4.62 4.77 1.93
C TYR A 499 4.11 5.48 0.67
N ALA A 500 2.82 5.36 0.34
CA ALA A 500 2.22 6.06 -0.79
C ALA A 500 2.31 7.58 -0.63
N ASN A 501 1.92 8.10 0.54
CA ASN A 501 1.99 9.51 0.87
C ASN A 501 3.42 10.04 0.84
N MET A 502 4.38 9.29 1.37
CA MET A 502 5.80 9.64 1.33
C MET A 502 6.35 9.72 -0.10
N ALA A 503 5.97 8.77 -0.95
CA ALA A 503 6.37 8.78 -2.35
C ALA A 503 5.73 9.95 -3.11
N ARG A 504 4.46 10.24 -2.82
CA ARG A 504 3.71 11.35 -3.40
C ARG A 504 4.29 12.70 -2.98
N GLU A 505 4.61 12.89 -1.70
CA GLU A 505 5.25 14.09 -1.17
C GLU A 505 6.62 14.30 -1.83
N TYR A 506 7.44 13.25 -1.90
CA TYR A 506 8.73 13.30 -2.59
C TYR A 506 8.57 13.73 -4.05
N LEU A 507 7.69 13.08 -4.81
CA LEU A 507 7.45 13.42 -6.21
C LEU A 507 6.94 14.85 -6.36
N CYS A 508 6.06 15.30 -5.47
CA CYS A 508 5.58 16.66 -5.47
C CYS A 508 6.74 17.65 -5.29
N GLU A 509 7.53 17.52 -4.22
CA GLU A 509 8.66 18.42 -3.95
C GLU A 509 9.68 18.43 -5.09
N GLN A 510 9.98 17.25 -5.64
CA GLN A 510 11.00 17.12 -6.67
C GLN A 510 10.52 17.60 -8.04
N THR A 511 9.27 17.34 -8.41
CA THR A 511 8.80 17.48 -9.81
C THR A 511 7.64 18.44 -10.00
N GLY A 512 6.91 18.78 -8.95
CA GLY A 512 5.74 19.67 -9.01
C GLY A 512 4.46 18.99 -9.49
N LEU A 513 4.55 17.68 -9.80
CA LEU A 513 3.43 16.82 -10.17
C LEU A 513 2.61 16.43 -8.96
#